data_AF-A0A5E5PYH8-F1
#
_entry.id   AF-A0A5E5PYH8-F1
#
_cell.length_a   1.000
_cell.length_b   1.000
_cell.length_c   1.000
_cell.angle_alpha   90.00
_cell.angle_beta   90.00
_cell.angle_gamma   90.00
#
_symmetry.space_group_name_H-M   'P 1'
#
loop_
_entity.id
_entity.type
_entity.pdbx_description
1 polymer ?
#
loop_
_entity_poly.entity_id
_entity_poly.type
_entity_poly.pdbx_seq_one_letter_code
_entity_poly.pdbx_strand_id
1 'polypeptide(L)' 'NTPLTDRQKQENKQRSSIRYIVERTFGLLKQHHGLAKARYLGIERNKTRAQLIAMSHNLKTGMNIFKQMRSLGDCYAQ' A
#
# COMPACT_ATOMS: atom_id res chain seq x y z
N ASN A 1 30.40 3.56 7.84
CA ASN A 1 29.06 4.12 8.11
C ASN A 1 29.19 5.37 8.94
N THR A 2 28.82 6.52 8.38
CA THR A 2 28.75 7.80 9.10
C THR A 2 27.40 7.94 9.81
N PRO A 3 27.36 8.39 11.09
CA PRO A 3 26.10 8.63 11.79
C PRO A 3 25.25 9.71 11.11
N LEU A 4 23.92 9.55 11.15
CA LEU A 4 22.99 10.56 10.67
C LEU A 4 22.98 11.78 11.60
N THR A 5 23.00 12.96 11.01
CA THR A 5 22.72 14.22 11.73
C THR A 5 21.27 14.25 12.22
N ASP A 6 20.98 15.04 13.25
CA ASP A 6 19.63 15.12 13.80
C ASP A 6 18.61 15.70 12.81
N ARG A 7 19.06 16.61 11.93
CA ARG A 7 18.25 17.11 10.80
C ARG A 7 17.85 15.97 9.87
N GLN A 8 18.80 15.12 9.49
CA GLN A 8 18.53 13.95 8.64
C GLN A 8 17.61 12.94 9.33
N LYS A 9 17.74 12.72 10.64
CA LYS A 9 16.83 11.85 11.40
C LYS A 9 15.40 12.41 11.37
N GLN A 10 15.24 13.71 11.56
CA GLN A 10 13.93 14.36 11.52
C GLN A 10 13.28 14.27 10.13
N GLU A 11 14.04 14.51 9.07
CA GLU A 11 13.58 14.31 7.69
C GLU A 11 13.19 12.85 7.42
N ASN A 12 13.99 11.90 7.89
CA ASN A 12 13.72 10.47 7.75
C ASN A 12 12.44 10.05 8.48
N LYS A 13 12.15 10.66 9.64
CA LYS A 13 10.93 10.47 10.43
C LYS A 13 9.71 11.04 9.71
N GLN A 14 9.83 12.20 9.06
CA GLN A 14 8.73 12.74 8.25
C GLN A 14 8.42 11.85 7.05
N ARG A 15 9.47 11.32 6.39
CA ARG A 15 9.32 10.43 5.22
C ARG A 15 8.88 9.01 5.56
N SER A 16 9.01 8.59 6.82
CA SER A 16 8.73 7.19 7.20
C SER A 16 7.25 6.82 7.12
N SER A 17 6.33 7.78 7.25
CA SER A 17 4.89 7.53 7.08
C SER A 17 4.56 7.06 5.66
N ILE A 18 5.10 7.76 4.66
CA ILE A 18 4.95 7.40 3.23
C ILE A 18 5.64 6.06 2.97
N ARG A 19 6.88 5.89 3.47
CA ARG A 19 7.62 4.64 3.31
C ARG A 19 6.83 3.45 3.87
N TYR A 20 6.25 3.60 5.06
CA TYR A 20 5.45 2.57 5.70
C TYR A 20 4.25 2.16 4.83
N ILE A 21 3.50 3.12 4.27
CA ILE A 21 2.35 2.82 3.41
C ILE A 21 2.79 2.02 2.18
N VAL A 22 3.83 2.51 1.50
CA VAL A 22 4.35 1.89 0.27
C VAL A 22 4.88 0.47 0.55
N GLU A 23 5.75 0.32 1.53
CA GLU A 23 6.36 -0.96 1.89
C GLU A 23 5.32 -1.96 2.39
N ARG A 24 4.35 -1.52 3.20
CA ARG A 24 3.25 -2.38 3.66
C ARG A 24 2.42 -2.90 2.50
N THR A 25 2.04 -2.02 1.56
CA THR A 25 1.28 -2.44 0.37
C THR A 25 2.09 -3.43 -0.46
N PHE A 26 3.35 -3.13 -0.79
CA PHE A 26 4.19 -4.08 -1.54
C PHE A 26 4.41 -5.40 -0.80
N GLY A 27 4.60 -5.37 0.52
CA GLY A 27 4.69 -6.56 1.36
C GLY A 27 3.45 -7.44 1.26
N LEU A 28 2.26 -6.83 1.41
CA LEU A 28 0.98 -7.51 1.26
C LEU A 28 0.80 -8.09 -0.15
N LEU A 29 1.13 -7.34 -1.21
CA LEU A 29 1.04 -7.82 -2.58
C LEU A 29 1.99 -9.00 -2.85
N LYS A 30 3.22 -8.95 -2.31
CA LYS A 30 4.18 -10.04 -2.46
C LYS A 30 3.74 -11.29 -1.69
N GLN A 31 3.33 -11.13 -0.44
CA GLN A 31 3.00 -12.23 0.47
C GLN A 31 1.65 -12.89 0.14
N HIS A 32 0.60 -12.09 -0.08
CA HIS A 32 -0.76 -12.61 -0.23
C HIS A 32 -1.25 -12.70 -1.68
N HIS A 33 -0.70 -11.89 -2.59
CA HIS A 33 -1.06 -11.93 -4.02
C HIS A 33 0.03 -12.57 -4.90
N GLY A 34 1.09 -13.10 -4.28
CA GLY A 34 2.17 -13.82 -4.97
C GLY A 34 2.99 -12.96 -5.93
N LEU A 35 3.02 -11.64 -5.75
CA LEU A 35 3.75 -10.69 -6.61
C LEU A 35 5.28 -10.72 -6.40
N ALA A 36 5.80 -11.61 -5.55
CA ALA A 36 7.23 -11.75 -5.28
C ALA A 36 8.06 -12.19 -6.51
N LYS A 37 7.43 -12.82 -7.51
CA LYS A 37 8.07 -13.28 -8.75
C LYS A 37 7.21 -12.97 -9.97
N ALA A 38 7.85 -12.62 -11.08
CA ALA A 38 7.24 -12.63 -12.40
C ALA A 38 6.98 -14.08 -12.81
N ARG A 39 5.73 -14.43 -13.11
CA ARG A 39 5.31 -15.82 -13.36
C ARG A 39 5.05 -16.13 -14.82
N TYR A 40 4.79 -15.09 -15.62
CA TYR A 40 4.43 -15.25 -17.01
C TYR A 40 5.63 -14.95 -17.91
N LEU A 41 5.70 -15.62 -19.06
CA LEU A 41 6.64 -15.24 -20.12
C LEU A 41 6.13 -13.97 -20.79
N GLY A 42 6.94 -12.92 -20.78
CA GLY A 42 6.63 -11.62 -21.40
C GLY A 42 6.25 -10.53 -20.40
N ILE A 43 6.70 -9.30 -20.70
CA ILE A 43 6.49 -8.12 -19.85
C ILE A 43 5.01 -7.78 -19.74
N GLU A 44 4.28 -7.76 -20.86
CA GLU A 44 2.87 -7.36 -20.89
C GLU A 44 1.98 -8.25 -20.01
N ARG A 45 2.19 -9.57 -20.02
CA ARG A 45 1.42 -10.48 -19.16
C ARG A 45 1.67 -10.24 -17.67
N ASN A 46 2.92 -9.96 -17.29
CA ASN A 46 3.23 -9.63 -15.89
C ASN A 46 2.73 -8.24 -15.50
N LYS A 47 2.74 -7.28 -16.42
CA LYS A 47 2.16 -5.94 -16.23
C LYS A 47 0.64 -6.04 -15.99
N THR A 48 -0.08 -6.75 -16.85
CA THR A 48 -1.53 -7.00 -16.66
C THR A 48 -1.79 -7.66 -15.31
N ARG A 49 -1.02 -8.69 -14.95
CA ARG A 49 -1.13 -9.35 -13.64
C ARG A 49 -0.95 -8.36 -12.48
N ALA A 50 0.09 -7.53 -12.51
CA ALA A 50 0.36 -6.55 -11.48
C ALA A 50 -0.77 -5.51 -11.36
N GLN A 51 -1.31 -5.05 -12.50
CA GLN A 51 -2.44 -4.13 -12.55
C GLN A 51 -3.71 -4.74 -11.95
N LEU A 52 -4.05 -5.99 -12.30
CA LEU A 52 -5.21 -6.71 -11.74
C LEU A 52 -5.09 -6.84 -10.21
N ILE A 53 -3.90 -7.19 -9.71
CA ILE A 53 -3.64 -7.28 -8.27
C ILE A 53 -3.79 -5.91 -7.59
N ALA A 54 -3.25 -4.84 -8.19
CA ALA A 54 -3.38 -3.48 -7.67
C ALA A 54 -4.85 -3.02 -7.64
N MET A 55 -5.63 -3.31 -8.68
CA MET A 55 -7.06 -3.02 -8.72
C MET A 55 -7.82 -3.74 -7.61
N SER A 56 -7.56 -5.03 -7.40
CA SER A 56 -8.17 -5.81 -6.31
C SER A 56 -7.86 -5.21 -4.92
N HIS A 57 -6.59 -4.83 -4.68
CA HIS A 57 -6.18 -4.16 -3.44
C HIS A 57 -6.89 -2.82 -3.24
N ASN A 58 -7.00 -2.01 -4.30
CA ASN A 58 -7.65 -0.71 -4.25
C ASN A 58 -9.15 -0.84 -3.98
N LEU A 59 -9.83 -1.81 -4.60
CA LEU A 59 -11.24 -2.09 -4.33
C LEU A 59 -11.47 -2.47 -2.86
N LYS A 60 -10.64 -3.37 -2.30
CA LYS A 60 -10.73 -3.74 -0.87
C LYS A 60 -10.50 -2.54 0.04
N THR A 61 -9.50 -1.72 -0.28
CA THR A 61 -9.18 -0.50 0.48
C THR A 61 -10.33 0.51 0.42
N GLY A 62 -10.86 0.77 -0.78
CA GLY A 62 -11.99 1.67 -0.99
C GLY A 62 -13.24 1.23 -0.24
N MET A 63 -13.55 -0.07 -0.24
CA MET A 63 -14.68 -0.61 0.53
C MET A 63 -14.51 -0.44 2.04
N ASN A 64 -13.29 -0.59 2.56
CA ASN A 64 -13.03 -0.35 3.98
C ASN A 64 -13.20 1.13 4.35
N ILE A 65 -12.71 2.04 3.51
CA ILE A 65 -12.91 3.49 3.69
C ILE A 65 -14.40 3.83 3.65
N PHE A 66 -15.13 3.31 2.66
CA PHE A 66 -16.57 3.52 2.54
C PHE A 66 -17.35 3.06 3.78
N LYS A 67 -17.02 1.88 4.33
CA LYS A 67 -17.63 1.39 5.57
C LYS A 67 -17.37 2.32 6.75
N GLN A 68 -16.14 2.81 6.89
CA GLN A 68 -15.76 3.75 7.96
C GLN A 68 -16.52 5.07 7.83
N MET A 69 -16.63 5.62 6.62
CA MET A 69 -17.39 6.84 6.35
C MET A 69 -18.87 6.68 6.72
N ARG A 70 -19.47 5.54 6.36
CA ARG A 70 -20.86 5.23 6.71
C ARG A 70 -21.06 5.16 8.22
N SER A 71 -20.20 4.43 8.94
CA SER A 71 -20.32 4.32 10.40
C SER A 71 -20.18 5.66 11.12
N LEU A 72 -19.37 6.58 10.58
CA LEU A 72 -19.26 7.94 11.13
C LEU A 72 -20.55 8.72 10.87
N GLY A 73 -21.09 8.68 9.67
CA GLY A 73 -22.37 9.31 9.34
C GLY A 73 -23.53 8.82 10.21
N ASP A 74 -23.60 7.52 10.46
CA ASP A 74 -24.61 6.92 11.34
C ASP A 74 -24.45 7.40 12.80
N CYS A 75 -23.22 7.65 13.27
CA CYS A 75 -22.93 8.18 14.61
C CYS A 75 -23.29 9.68 14.76
N TYR A 76 -23.19 10.47 13.69
CA TYR A 76 -23.56 11.90 13.72
C TYR A 76 -25.07 12.13 13.51
N ALA A 77 -25.80 11.13 13.00
CA ALA A 77 -27.24 11.16 12.80
C ALA A 77 -28.05 10.75 14.05
N GLN A 78 -27.36 10.35 15.13
CA GLN A 78 -27.91 9.91 16.41
C GLN A 78 -27.65 10.96 17.49
#